data_AF-A0A9P0EGI9-F1
#
_entry.id   AF-A0A9P0EGI9-F1
#
_cell.length_a   1.000
_cell.length_b   1.000
_cell.length_c   1.000
_cell.angle_alpha   90.00
_cell.angle_beta   90.00
_cell.angle_gamma   90.00
#
_symmetry.space_group_name_H-M   'P 1'
#
loop_
_entity.id
_entity.type
_entity.pdbx_description
1 polymer ?
#
loop_
_entity_poly.entity_id
_entity_poly.type
_entity_poly.pdbx_seq_one_letter_code
_entity_poly.pdbx_strand_id
1 'polypeptide(L)'
;MFIYDLLVNCYLQRCQHCVMSWDFKVRLDVLGREEIRFIQIPNHYQSNYNYLREKVASSFPVLNHHDFSIYWIDAEGDKIKIKSDGDLMVATRRLTFCPVRKLYVTLNTPQDNLTNYLNSNRTVDHIMSMLKDSRPIHTGIHCDWCQQSPLQGFRYKCLVCPDYDLCLNCEKSGNIHSHHLMVRLPVPLNSVSQFSFF
;
A
#
# COMPACT_ATOMS: atom_id res chain seq x y z
N MET A 1 -4.59 30.68 -51.21
CA MET A 1 -5.08 29.34 -50.85
C MET A 1 -4.83 29.10 -49.36
N PHE A 2 -5.46 29.95 -48.53
CA PHE A 2 -5.24 30.11 -47.09
C PHE A 2 -6.54 29.78 -46.32
N ILE A 3 -7.11 28.59 -46.54
CA ILE A 3 -8.35 28.16 -45.84
C ILE A 3 -8.30 26.68 -45.43
N TYR A 4 -7.10 26.10 -45.24
CA TYR A 4 -6.97 24.76 -44.65
C TYR A 4 -6.22 24.75 -43.30
N ASP A 5 -5.53 25.83 -42.91
CA ASP A 5 -4.78 25.92 -41.64
C ASP A 5 -5.59 26.42 -40.43
N LEU A 6 -6.84 26.85 -40.63
CA LEU A 6 -7.71 27.34 -39.55
C LEU A 6 -8.74 26.33 -39.04
N LEU A 7 -8.92 25.19 -39.72
CA LEU A 7 -9.88 24.16 -39.31
C LEU A 7 -9.24 22.95 -38.61
N VAL A 8 -7.95 22.68 -38.81
CA VAL A 8 -7.24 21.65 -38.02
C VAL A 8 -6.87 22.16 -36.62
N ASN A 9 -6.72 23.48 -36.46
CA ASN A 9 -6.51 24.10 -35.14
C ASN A 9 -7.78 24.19 -34.28
N CYS A 10 -8.98 23.99 -34.85
CA CYS A 10 -10.22 24.04 -34.07
C CYS A 10 -10.61 22.70 -33.42
N TYR A 11 -10.02 21.57 -33.86
CA TYR A 11 -10.23 20.25 -33.23
C TYR A 11 -9.27 19.96 -32.07
N LEU A 12 -8.24 20.77 -31.86
CA LEU A 12 -7.25 20.62 -30.77
C LEU A 12 -7.32 21.71 -29.69
N GLN A 13 -8.28 22.63 -29.76
CA GLN A 13 -8.39 23.76 -28.82
C GLN A 13 -9.63 23.75 -27.91
N ARG A 14 -10.38 22.65 -27.82
CA ARG A 14 -11.52 22.51 -26.90
C ARG A 14 -11.48 21.21 -26.11
N CYS A 15 -10.63 21.22 -25.07
CA CYS A 15 -10.84 20.63 -23.72
C CYS A 15 -9.55 20.77 -22.88
N GLN A 16 -8.97 21.97 -22.82
CA GLN A 16 -7.83 22.30 -21.93
C GLN A 16 -8.28 22.86 -20.57
N HIS A 17 -9.53 22.61 -20.16
CA HIS A 17 -10.02 22.91 -18.82
C HIS A 17 -10.47 21.61 -18.14
N CYS A 18 -9.85 21.33 -16.99
CA CYS A 18 -10.11 20.23 -16.06
C CYS A 18 -9.59 18.84 -16.44
N VAL A 19 -8.27 18.69 -16.57
CA VAL A 19 -7.65 17.45 -16.04
C VAL A 19 -7.88 17.51 -14.53
N MET A 20 -8.92 16.86 -14.01
CA MET A 20 -9.27 16.93 -12.58
C MET A 20 -8.37 16.04 -11.71
N SER A 21 -7.49 15.27 -12.35
CA SER A 21 -6.69 14.24 -11.70
C SER A 21 -5.41 13.89 -12.45
N TRP A 22 -4.45 13.39 -11.70
CA TRP A 22 -3.21 12.81 -12.17
C TRP A 22 -3.32 11.30 -12.27
N ASP A 23 -3.14 10.80 -13.48
CA ASP A 23 -3.10 9.37 -13.75
C ASP A 23 -1.64 8.89 -13.70
N PHE A 24 -1.40 7.86 -12.90
CA PHE A 24 -0.09 7.21 -12.76
C PHE A 24 -0.19 5.74 -13.16
N LYS A 25 0.76 5.29 -13.99
CA LYS A 25 1.03 3.88 -14.23
C LYS A 25 1.97 3.39 -13.14
N VAL A 26 1.43 2.68 -12.15
CA VAL A 26 2.18 2.15 -11.01
C VAL A 26 2.59 0.71 -11.31
N ARG A 27 3.89 0.43 -11.13
CA ARG A 27 4.47 -0.90 -11.26
C ARG A 27 4.93 -1.37 -9.89
N LEU A 28 4.49 -2.55 -9.50
CA LEU A 28 4.95 -3.24 -8.30
C LEU A 28 5.65 -4.53 -8.72
N ASP A 29 6.90 -4.69 -8.29
CA ASP A 29 7.63 -5.96 -8.44
C ASP A 29 7.81 -6.59 -7.07
N VAL A 30 7.33 -7.83 -6.94
CA VAL A 30 7.56 -8.67 -5.75
C VAL A 30 8.07 -10.03 -6.22
N LEU A 31 9.32 -10.36 -5.86
CA LEU A 31 9.98 -11.62 -6.20
C LEU A 31 9.94 -11.95 -7.71
N GLY A 32 10.06 -10.94 -8.58
CA GLY A 32 10.05 -11.13 -10.02
C GLY A 32 8.66 -11.34 -10.63
N ARG A 33 7.58 -11.25 -9.83
CA ARG A 33 6.22 -11.06 -10.36
C ARG A 33 5.90 -9.57 -10.42
N GLU A 34 5.75 -9.06 -11.63
CA GLU A 34 5.29 -7.69 -11.88
C GLU A 34 3.76 -7.62 -11.86
N GLU A 35 3.23 -6.64 -11.13
CA GLU A 35 1.84 -6.21 -11.19
C GLU A 35 1.77 -4.72 -11.56
N ILE A 36 0.94 -4.38 -12.54
CA ILE A 36 0.82 -3.01 -13.03
C ILE A 36 -0.62 -2.54 -12.88
N ARG A 37 -0.81 -1.36 -12.29
CA ARG A 37 -2.13 -0.72 -12.17
C ARG A 37 -2.07 0.75 -12.52
N PHE A 38 -3.15 1.27 -13.06
CA PHE A 38 -3.35 2.70 -13.17
C PHE A 38 -4.06 3.20 -11.91
N ILE A 39 -3.54 4.27 -11.31
CA ILE A 39 -4.21 4.97 -10.23
C ILE A 39 -4.46 6.43 -10.64
N GLN A 40 -5.57 6.97 -10.18
CA GLN A 40 -5.98 8.34 -10.42
C GLN A 40 -5.94 9.11 -9.09
N ILE A 41 -5.25 10.25 -9.07
CA ILE A 41 -5.09 11.12 -7.90
C ILE A 41 -5.72 12.47 -8.21
N PRO A 42 -6.72 12.95 -7.46
CA PRO A 42 -7.28 14.28 -7.67
C PRO A 42 -6.21 15.37 -7.60
N ASN A 43 -6.33 16.44 -8.41
CA ASN A 43 -5.29 17.49 -8.48
C ASN A 43 -4.92 18.12 -7.14
N HIS A 44 -5.89 18.30 -6.24
CA HIS A 44 -5.62 18.89 -4.92
C HIS A 44 -4.80 17.97 -4.00
N TYR A 45 -4.66 16.69 -4.34
CA TYR A 45 -3.78 15.72 -3.67
C TYR A 45 -2.51 15.40 -4.45
N GLN A 46 -2.24 16.06 -5.59
CA GLN A 46 -1.11 15.75 -6.48
C GLN A 46 0.29 15.88 -5.82
N SER A 47 0.36 16.60 -4.69
CA SER A 47 1.57 16.82 -3.89
C SER A 47 1.46 16.25 -2.47
N ASN A 48 0.37 15.54 -2.15
CA ASN A 48 0.18 14.90 -0.85
C ASN A 48 0.71 13.46 -0.90
N TYR A 49 1.87 13.24 -0.30
CA TYR A 49 2.55 11.96 -0.28
C TYR A 49 1.79 10.89 0.49
N ASN A 50 1.16 11.26 1.61
CA ASN A 50 0.36 10.32 2.40
C ASN A 50 -0.84 9.81 1.60
N TYR A 51 -1.54 10.70 0.89
CA TYR A 51 -2.63 10.33 0.00
C TYR A 51 -2.15 9.40 -1.13
N LEU A 52 -1.03 9.74 -1.78
CA LEU A 52 -0.43 8.86 -2.80
C LEU A 52 -0.12 7.48 -2.22
N ARG A 53 0.52 7.42 -1.04
CA ARG A 53 0.90 6.18 -0.37
C ARG A 53 -0.33 5.33 -0.07
N GLU A 54 -1.37 5.91 0.51
CA GLU A 54 -2.64 5.23 0.79
C GLU A 54 -3.34 4.77 -0.49
N LYS A 55 -3.37 5.60 -1.54
CA LYS A 55 -3.96 5.25 -2.82
C LYS A 55 -3.24 4.06 -3.47
N VAL A 56 -1.91 4.05 -3.43
CA VAL A 56 -1.09 2.93 -3.89
C VAL A 56 -1.40 1.68 -3.06
N ALA A 57 -1.35 1.76 -1.72
CA ALA A 57 -1.63 0.62 -0.84
C ALA A 57 -3.02 0.01 -1.12
N SER A 58 -4.06 0.86 -1.22
CA SER A 58 -5.44 0.42 -1.51
C SER A 58 -5.58 -0.26 -2.88
N SER A 59 -4.71 0.07 -3.84
CA SER A 59 -4.77 -0.47 -5.20
C SER A 59 -4.02 -1.81 -5.33
N PHE A 60 -3.07 -2.09 -4.43
CA PHE A 60 -2.27 -3.31 -4.43
C PHE A 60 -2.41 -4.02 -3.08
N PRO A 61 -3.32 -5.00 -2.93
CA PRO A 61 -3.60 -5.63 -1.64
C PRO A 61 -2.38 -6.21 -0.92
N VAL A 62 -1.34 -6.62 -1.66
CA VAL A 62 -0.05 -7.11 -1.13
C VAL A 62 0.74 -6.05 -0.37
N LEU A 63 0.41 -4.77 -0.54
CA LEU A 63 1.00 -3.65 0.19
C LEU A 63 0.23 -3.31 1.48
N ASN A 64 -0.97 -3.86 1.66
CA ASN A 64 -1.74 -3.63 2.88
C ASN A 64 -0.97 -4.20 4.07
N HIS A 65 -0.75 -3.36 5.08
CA HIS A 65 0.00 -3.72 6.30
C HIS A 65 1.48 -4.07 6.09
N HIS A 66 2.02 -3.88 4.88
CA HIS A 66 3.45 -4.00 4.61
C HIS A 66 4.07 -2.63 4.36
N ASP A 67 5.31 -2.45 4.78
CA ASP A 67 6.04 -1.24 4.44
C ASP A 67 6.61 -1.33 3.01
N PHE A 68 6.58 -0.22 2.30
CA PHE A 68 6.99 -0.14 0.91
C PHE A 68 7.51 1.25 0.57
N SER A 69 8.26 1.31 -0.52
CA SER A 69 8.87 2.54 -1.04
C SER A 69 8.35 2.81 -2.44
N ILE A 70 8.08 4.09 -2.73
CA ILE A 70 7.64 4.58 -4.04
C ILE A 70 8.81 5.33 -4.70
N TYR A 71 9.00 5.09 -5.99
CA TYR A 71 10.06 5.67 -6.80
C TYR A 71 9.52 6.18 -8.13
N TRP A 72 10.24 7.10 -8.74
CA TRP A 72 10.13 7.45 -10.15
C TRP A 72 11.51 7.31 -10.80
N ILE A 73 11.56 7.31 -12.12
CA ILE A 73 12.81 7.32 -12.89
C ILE A 73 12.89 8.66 -13.59
N ASP A 74 14.01 9.36 -13.46
CA ASP A 74 14.24 10.65 -14.08
C ASP A 74 14.68 10.54 -15.54
N ALA A 75 15.14 11.65 -16.13
CA ALA A 75 15.53 11.69 -17.54
C ALA A 75 16.89 11.02 -17.78
N GLU A 76 17.70 10.97 -16.74
CA GLU A 76 19.03 10.39 -16.68
C GLU A 76 18.98 8.87 -16.46
N GLY A 77 17.84 8.36 -16.00
CA GLY A 77 17.60 6.94 -15.75
C GLY A 77 17.78 6.55 -14.28
N ASP A 78 17.97 7.51 -13.39
CA ASP A 78 18.17 7.28 -11.97
C ASP A 78 16.84 6.97 -11.27
N LYS A 79 16.87 5.97 -10.39
CA LYS A 79 15.71 5.56 -9.60
C LYS A 79 15.59 6.42 -8.35
N ILE A 80 14.76 7.46 -8.42
CA ILE A 80 14.61 8.45 -7.35
C ILE A 80 13.46 8.06 -6.40
N LYS A 81 13.75 7.97 -5.11
CA LYS A 81 12.78 7.63 -4.05
C LYS A 81 11.94 8.85 -3.64
N ILE A 82 10.64 8.68 -3.50
CA ILE A 82 9.70 9.70 -2.97
C ILE A 82 9.43 9.38 -1.50
N LYS A 83 9.77 10.32 -0.60
CA LYS A 83 9.61 10.16 0.86
C LYS A 83 8.83 11.30 1.53
N SER A 84 8.47 12.34 0.79
CA SER A 84 7.81 13.53 1.32
C SER A 84 6.98 14.24 0.24
N ASP A 85 6.11 15.17 0.67
CA ASP A 85 5.33 16.05 -0.21
C ASP A 85 6.24 16.88 -1.14
N GLY A 86 7.39 17.33 -0.62
CA GLY A 86 8.39 18.06 -1.41
C GLY A 86 8.97 17.23 -2.54
N ASP A 87 9.33 15.97 -2.27
CA ASP A 87 9.83 15.06 -3.30
C ASP A 87 8.75 14.72 -4.33
N LEU A 88 7.52 14.51 -3.86
CA LEU A 88 6.39 14.23 -4.74
C LEU A 88 6.11 15.43 -5.66
N MET A 89 6.17 16.65 -5.14
CA MET A 89 6.03 17.86 -5.96
C MET A 89 7.10 17.93 -7.07
N VAL A 90 8.36 17.59 -6.76
CA VAL A 90 9.43 17.52 -7.77
C VAL A 90 9.13 16.46 -8.82
N ALA A 91 8.77 15.25 -8.39
CA ALA A 91 8.41 14.14 -9.29
C ALA A 91 7.24 14.51 -10.20
N THR A 92 6.14 15.01 -9.64
CA THR A 92 4.93 15.46 -10.35
C THR A 92 5.25 16.53 -11.40
N ARG A 93 6.10 17.52 -11.06
CA ARG A 93 6.53 18.56 -12.01
C ARG A 93 7.34 17.99 -13.18
N ARG A 94 8.27 17.08 -12.90
CA ARG A 94 9.10 16.44 -13.93
C ARG A 94 8.28 15.49 -14.82
N LEU A 95 7.32 14.80 -14.23
CA LEU A 95 6.40 13.89 -14.92
C LEU A 95 5.24 14.60 -15.64
N THR A 96 5.07 15.92 -15.47
CA THR A 96 3.95 16.67 -16.04
C THR A 96 3.86 16.50 -17.56
N PHE A 97 5.02 16.56 -18.22
CA PHE A 97 5.16 16.48 -19.67
C PHE A 97 5.40 15.05 -20.18
N CYS A 98 5.44 14.07 -19.28
CA CYS A 98 5.58 12.68 -19.70
C CYS A 98 4.24 12.17 -20.26
N PRO A 99 4.25 11.47 -21.40
CA PRO A 99 3.02 10.89 -21.96
C PRO A 99 2.42 9.82 -21.04
N VAL A 100 3.25 9.17 -20.22
CA VAL A 100 2.83 8.23 -19.18
C VAL A 100 3.65 8.50 -17.92
N ARG A 101 2.97 8.88 -16.83
CA ARG A 101 3.59 9.14 -15.53
C ARG A 101 3.78 7.81 -14.81
N LYS A 102 5.03 7.35 -14.70
CA LYS A 102 5.36 6.02 -14.18
C LYS A 102 5.85 6.12 -12.74
N LEU A 103 5.27 5.30 -11.87
CA LEU A 103 5.77 5.07 -10.52
C LEU A 103 6.18 3.61 -10.38
N TYR A 104 7.18 3.37 -9.55
CA TYR A 104 7.71 2.06 -9.24
C TYR A 104 7.62 1.84 -7.74
N VAL A 105 7.14 0.68 -7.32
CA VAL A 105 6.91 0.35 -5.91
C VAL A 105 7.70 -0.90 -5.57
N THR A 106 8.35 -0.89 -4.42
CA THR A 106 9.05 -2.06 -3.87
C THR A 106 8.64 -2.26 -2.42
N LEU A 107 8.43 -3.52 -2.02
CA LEU A 107 8.29 -3.85 -0.61
C LEU A 107 9.61 -3.61 0.13
N ASN A 108 9.53 -3.10 1.36
CA ASN A 108 10.68 -2.92 2.25
C ASN A 108 10.94 -4.16 3.12
N THR A 109 10.14 -5.22 2.97
CA THR A 109 10.39 -6.50 3.64
C THR A 109 11.78 -7.04 3.26
N PRO A 110 12.56 -7.63 4.19
CA PRO A 110 13.87 -8.19 3.86
C PRO A 110 13.71 -9.26 2.76
N GLN A 111 14.18 -8.94 1.55
CA GLN A 111 14.06 -9.83 0.39
C GLN A 111 14.75 -11.18 0.65
N ASP A 112 15.78 -11.19 1.50
CA ASP A 112 16.51 -12.39 1.94
C ASP A 112 15.60 -13.36 2.71
N ASN A 113 14.68 -12.85 3.53
CA ASN A 113 13.71 -13.71 4.24
C ASN A 113 12.74 -14.37 3.26
N LEU A 114 12.22 -13.63 2.27
CA LEU A 114 11.36 -14.20 1.23
C LEU A 114 12.11 -15.21 0.34
N THR A 115 13.36 -14.92 0.00
CA THR A 115 14.21 -15.80 -0.81
C THR A 115 14.53 -17.09 -0.06
N ASN A 116 14.76 -17.02 1.25
CA ASN A 116 14.93 -18.19 2.11
C ASN A 116 13.66 -19.08 2.15
N TYR A 117 12.46 -18.50 2.07
CA TYR A 117 11.23 -19.29 1.92
C TYR A 117 11.12 -19.99 0.56
N LEU A 118 11.60 -19.40 -0.53
CA LEU A 118 11.66 -20.08 -1.83
C LEU A 118 12.58 -21.30 -1.78
N ASN A 119 13.72 -21.19 -1.07
CA ASN A 119 14.66 -22.28 -0.84
C ASN A 119 14.06 -23.44 0.00
N SER A 120 12.91 -23.21 0.67
CA SER A 120 12.15 -24.23 1.43
C SER A 120 11.08 -24.97 0.60
N ASN A 121 11.22 -25.03 -0.73
CA ASN A 121 10.29 -25.65 -1.69
C ASN A 121 8.89 -25.01 -1.76
N ARG A 122 8.72 -23.74 -1.35
CA ARG A 122 7.48 -22.99 -1.57
C ARG A 122 7.51 -22.31 -2.94
N THR A 123 6.42 -22.41 -3.70
CA THR A 123 6.30 -21.67 -4.95
C THR A 123 6.13 -20.17 -4.69
N VAL A 124 6.54 -19.35 -5.65
CA VAL A 124 6.30 -17.89 -5.62
C VAL A 124 4.81 -17.60 -5.38
N ASP A 125 3.91 -18.43 -5.90
CA ASP A 125 2.47 -18.30 -5.70
C ASP A 125 2.02 -18.44 -4.25
N HIS A 126 2.62 -19.37 -3.50
CA HIS A 126 2.32 -19.54 -2.09
C HIS A 126 2.79 -18.32 -1.27
N ILE A 127 3.98 -17.80 -1.54
CA ILE A 127 4.49 -16.60 -0.87
C ILE A 127 3.63 -15.38 -1.22
N MET A 128 3.28 -15.20 -2.49
CA MET A 128 2.39 -14.13 -2.92
C MET A 128 0.99 -14.25 -2.29
N SER A 129 0.48 -15.47 -2.08
CA SER A 129 -0.75 -15.69 -1.34
C SER A 129 -0.63 -15.27 0.13
N MET A 130 0.51 -15.53 0.77
CA MET A 130 0.75 -15.10 2.15
C MET A 130 0.92 -13.58 2.28
N LEU A 131 1.59 -12.93 1.32
CA LEU A 131 1.77 -11.47 1.32
C LEU A 131 0.48 -10.72 0.98
N LYS A 132 -0.39 -11.32 0.15
CA LYS A 132 -1.74 -10.80 -0.11
C LYS A 132 -2.70 -11.01 1.06
N ASP A 133 -2.27 -11.75 2.08
CA ASP A 133 -3.07 -11.97 3.27
C ASP A 133 -3.13 -10.67 4.07
N SER A 134 -4.09 -9.83 3.68
CA SER A 134 -4.41 -8.49 4.21
C SER A 134 -4.86 -8.48 5.67
N ARG A 135 -4.48 -9.50 6.45
CA ARG A 135 -4.76 -9.58 7.87
C ARG A 135 -3.93 -8.52 8.60
N PRO A 136 -4.58 -7.67 9.42
CA PRO A 136 -3.90 -6.64 10.18
C PRO A 136 -2.84 -7.25 11.09
N ILE A 137 -1.67 -6.60 11.19
CA ILE A 137 -0.55 -7.05 12.02
C ILE A 137 -0.48 -6.20 13.27
N HIS A 138 -0.66 -6.81 14.44
CA HIS A 138 -0.54 -6.16 15.75
C HIS A 138 0.89 -6.32 16.28
N THR A 139 1.81 -5.45 15.84
CA THR A 139 3.21 -5.47 16.28
C THR A 139 3.34 -5.31 17.80
N GLY A 140 4.23 -6.10 18.41
CA GLY A 140 4.46 -6.09 19.86
C GLY A 140 3.41 -6.85 20.66
N ILE A 141 2.39 -7.41 20.00
CA ILE A 141 1.37 -8.25 20.62
C ILE A 141 1.60 -9.71 20.21
N HIS A 142 1.50 -10.61 21.17
CA HIS A 142 1.58 -12.04 20.94
C HIS A 142 0.29 -12.71 21.41
N CYS A 143 0.00 -13.90 20.88
CA CYS A 143 -1.05 -14.75 21.43
C CYS A 143 -0.52 -15.48 22.67
N ASP A 144 -1.11 -15.28 23.84
CA ASP A 144 -0.66 -15.91 25.10
C ASP A 144 -0.78 -17.44 25.09
N TRP A 145 -1.63 -17.99 24.22
CA TRP A 145 -1.79 -19.43 24.11
C TRP A 145 -0.79 -20.06 23.13
N CYS A 146 -0.84 -19.69 21.85
CA CYS A 146 -0.03 -20.32 20.81
C CYS A 146 1.32 -19.63 20.58
N GLN A 147 1.60 -18.55 21.30
CA GLN A 147 2.85 -17.78 21.23
C GLN A 147 3.12 -17.15 19.85
N GLN A 148 2.11 -17.09 18.97
CA GLN A 148 2.22 -16.40 17.68
C GLN A 148 2.52 -14.92 17.91
N SER A 149 3.66 -14.45 17.38
CA SER A 149 4.11 -13.06 17.45
C SER A 149 4.84 -12.66 16.16
N PRO A 150 4.54 -11.49 15.55
CA PRO A 150 3.44 -10.60 15.91
C PRO A 150 2.07 -11.23 15.61
N LEU A 151 1.04 -10.84 16.36
CA LEU A 151 -0.31 -11.34 16.16
C LEU A 151 -0.85 -10.85 14.80
N GLN A 152 -1.28 -11.81 13.96
CA GLN A 152 -1.83 -11.55 12.63
C GLN A 152 -3.34 -11.77 12.60
N GLY A 153 -4.06 -10.86 11.96
CA GLY A 153 -5.52 -10.88 11.87
C GLY A 153 -6.15 -10.14 13.04
N PHE A 154 -7.35 -10.57 13.43
CA PHE A 154 -8.03 -9.97 14.57
C PHE A 154 -7.34 -10.32 15.88
N ARG A 155 -7.02 -9.29 16.68
CA ARG A 155 -6.59 -9.42 18.06
C ARG A 155 -7.81 -9.54 18.97
N TYR A 156 -7.82 -10.55 19.83
CA TYR A 156 -8.85 -10.73 20.85
C TYR A 156 -8.23 -10.45 22.21
N LYS A 157 -8.55 -9.30 22.81
CA LYS A 157 -8.03 -8.91 24.12
C LYS A 157 -9.02 -9.29 25.22
N CYS A 158 -8.54 -9.93 26.27
CA CYS A 158 -9.36 -10.19 27.45
C CYS A 158 -9.71 -8.88 28.17
N LEU A 159 -10.97 -8.73 28.55
CA LEU A 159 -11.45 -7.56 29.31
C LEU A 159 -11.18 -7.67 30.82
N VAL A 160 -10.83 -8.87 31.30
CA VAL A 160 -10.65 -9.17 32.73
C VAL A 160 -9.16 -9.33 33.07
N CYS A 161 -8.41 -10.05 32.24
CA CYS A 161 -7.00 -10.34 32.50
C CYS A 161 -6.09 -9.19 32.04
N PRO A 162 -5.09 -8.83 32.86
CA PRO A 162 -4.00 -7.96 32.41
C PRO A 162 -3.24 -8.62 31.26
N ASP A 163 -3.04 -7.85 30.19
CA ASP A 163 -2.22 -8.21 29.02
C ASP A 163 -2.46 -9.60 28.39
N TYR A 164 -3.70 -10.10 28.43
CA TYR A 164 -4.04 -11.38 27.81
C TYR A 164 -4.69 -11.18 26.44
N ASP A 165 -4.07 -11.76 25.41
CA ASP A 165 -4.41 -11.64 24.00
C ASP A 165 -4.45 -13.01 23.31
N LEU A 166 -5.46 -13.22 22.47
CA LEU A 166 -5.61 -14.41 21.63
C LEU A 166 -5.64 -14.02 20.15
N CYS A 167 -5.05 -14.88 19.31
CA CYS A 167 -5.26 -14.80 17.86
C CYS A 167 -6.60 -15.42 17.45
N LEU A 168 -7.06 -15.12 16.23
CA LEU A 168 -8.31 -15.65 15.66
C LEU A 168 -8.46 -17.17 15.81
N ASN A 169 -7.39 -17.94 15.59
CA ASN A 169 -7.47 -19.40 15.65
C ASN A 169 -7.66 -19.91 17.09
N CYS A 170 -7.01 -19.27 18.06
CA CYS A 170 -7.13 -19.64 19.48
C CYS A 170 -8.49 -19.26 20.04
N GLU A 171 -9.00 -18.07 19.71
CA GLU A 171 -10.35 -17.66 20.12
C GLU A 171 -11.43 -18.55 19.47
N LYS A 172 -11.33 -18.82 18.17
CA LYS A 172 -12.27 -19.69 17.44
C LYS A 172 -12.32 -21.12 17.96
N SER A 173 -11.26 -21.60 18.63
CA SER A 173 -11.25 -22.93 19.25
C SER A 173 -12.33 -23.09 20.33
N GLY A 174 -12.83 -21.98 20.89
CA GLY A 174 -13.91 -21.94 21.88
C GLY A 174 -13.57 -22.49 23.26
N ASN A 175 -12.43 -23.16 23.41
CA ASN A 175 -12.04 -23.84 24.66
C ASN A 175 -10.88 -23.14 25.38
N ILE A 176 -10.19 -22.21 24.71
CA ILE A 176 -9.08 -21.46 25.27
C ILE A 176 -9.63 -20.18 25.91
N HIS A 177 -9.39 -19.99 27.21
CA HIS A 177 -9.76 -18.77 27.95
C HIS A 177 -11.24 -18.35 27.82
N SER A 178 -12.15 -19.32 27.66
CA SER A 178 -13.56 -19.07 27.35
C SER A 178 -14.41 -18.52 28.51
N HIS A 179 -13.85 -18.47 29.72
CA HIS A 179 -14.53 -17.98 30.92
C HIS A 179 -14.52 -16.45 31.04
N HIS A 180 -13.75 -15.73 30.19
CA HIS A 180 -13.70 -14.28 30.18
C HIS A 180 -14.18 -13.70 28.86
N LEU A 181 -14.79 -12.52 28.94
CA LEU A 181 -15.20 -11.76 27.77
C LEU A 181 -13.98 -11.21 27.03
N MET A 182 -13.99 -11.38 25.72
CA MET A 182 -12.94 -10.93 24.81
C MET A 182 -13.47 -9.78 23.93
N VAL A 183 -12.67 -8.74 23.72
CA VAL A 183 -12.95 -7.69 22.72
C VAL A 183 -12.17 -7.96 21.45
N ARG A 184 -12.85 -7.85 20.30
CA ARG A 184 -12.22 -7.96 18.98
C ARG A 184 -11.67 -6.61 18.53
N LEU A 185 -10.36 -6.54 18.34
CA LEU A 185 -9.65 -5.38 17.80
C LEU A 185 -9.30 -5.68 16.33
N PRO A 186 -10.05 -5.11 15.36
CA PRO A 186 -9.87 -5.43 13.96
C PRO A 186 -8.65 -4.75 13.32
N VAL A 187 -8.05 -3.75 13.97
CA VAL A 187 -6.86 -3.03 13.49
C VAL A 187 -5.95 -2.68 14.66
N PRO A 188 -4.63 -2.46 14.44
CA PRO A 188 -3.73 -2.02 15.49
C PRO A 188 -4.13 -0.64 16.04
N LEU A 189 -4.02 -0.45 17.36
CA LEU A 189 -4.34 0.85 17.98
C LEU A 189 -3.37 1.97 17.55
N ASN A 190 -2.15 1.61 17.13
CA ASN A 190 -1.16 2.56 16.64
C ASN A 190 -1.39 3.01 15.19
N SER A 191 -2.27 2.35 14.42
CA SER A 191 -2.61 2.80 13.06
C SER A 191 -3.66 3.90 13.03
N VAL A 192 -4.12 4.36 14.21
CA VAL A 192 -5.10 5.43 14.36
C VAL A 192 -4.41 6.77 14.64
N SER A 193 -3.46 7.17 13.78
CA SER A 193 -3.10 8.57 13.66
C SER A 193 -4.00 9.19 12.58
N GLN A 194 -5.16 9.73 13.00
CA GLN A 194 -6.11 10.62 12.29
C GLN A 194 -7.59 10.24 12.44
N PHE A 195 -8.08 10.09 13.68
CA PHE A 195 -9.43 10.59 13.95
C PHE A 195 -9.30 11.85 14.79
N SER A 196 -9.12 12.98 14.10
CA SER A 196 -9.59 14.26 14.63
C SER A 196 -11.12 14.13 14.64
N PHE A 197 -11.67 13.73 15.78
CA PHE A 197 -13.08 13.99 16.03
C PHE A 197 -13.24 15.51 16.12
N PHE A 198 -14.21 16.02 15.36
CA PHE A 198 -14.57 17.43 15.16
C PHE A 198 -14.52 18.28 16.44
#